data_AF-A0A1P8KMT4-F1
#
_entry.id   AF-A0A1P8KMT4-F1
#
_cell.length_a   1.000
_cell.length_b   1.000
_cell.length_c   1.000
_cell.angle_alpha   90.00
_cell.angle_beta   90.00
_cell.angle_gamma   90.00
#
_symmetry.space_group_name_H-M   'P 1'
#
loop_
_entity.id
_entity.type
_entity.pdbx_description
1 polymer ?
#
loop_
_entity_poly.entity_id
_entity_poly.type
_entity_poly.pdbx_seq_one_letter_code
_entity_poly.pdbx_strand_id
1 'polypeptide(L)'
;MLERKFVIKIYKDYDWEIKLKTLSDYALYPEFEVEIFSISRQTLDRKIVYLFDASIEQENIDVCKEDSRFNELCKFEAFIDDGAGEELLSEFDGTIIDALEYIQKNFAD
;
A
#
# COMPACT_ATOMS: atom_id res chain seq x y z
N MET A 1 -19.70 9.39 0.11
CA MET A 1 -18.81 8.22 0.33
C MET A 1 -17.85 8.59 1.44
N LEU A 2 -17.59 7.68 2.38
CA LEU A 2 -16.54 7.89 3.38
C LEU A 2 -15.19 7.87 2.65
N GLU A 3 -14.39 8.90 2.88
CA GLU A 3 -13.04 9.02 2.35
C GLU A 3 -12.17 7.90 2.95
N ARG A 4 -11.51 7.11 2.09
CA ARG A 4 -10.69 5.98 2.53
C ARG A 4 -9.31 6.47 2.88
N LYS A 5 -8.85 6.16 4.10
CA LYS A 5 -7.51 6.53 4.58
C LYS A 5 -6.66 5.28 4.76
N PHE A 6 -5.49 5.29 4.15
CA PHE A 6 -4.48 4.25 4.25
C PHE A 6 -3.30 4.73 5.08
N VAL A 7 -2.63 3.77 5.70
CA VAL A 7 -1.32 3.92 6.31
C VAL A 7 -0.33 3.19 5.43
N ILE A 8 0.74 3.86 5.06
CA ILE A 8 1.92 3.27 4.41
C ILE A 8 2.95 3.07 5.51
N LYS A 9 3.50 1.87 5.61
CA LYS A 9 4.68 1.60 6.45
C LYS A 9 5.81 1.09 5.59
N ILE A 10 6.97 1.69 5.74
CA ILE A 10 8.21 1.29 5.10
C ILE A 10 9.17 0.86 6.20
N TYR A 11 9.47 -0.43 6.26
CA TYR A 11 10.48 -1.00 7.15
C TYR A 11 11.78 -1.08 6.36
N LYS A 12 12.67 -0.11 6.56
CA LYS A 12 13.84 0.08 5.70
C LYS A 12 14.69 -1.18 5.64
N ASP A 13 15.05 -1.62 4.42
CA ASP A 13 15.79 -2.85 4.12
C ASP A 13 15.06 -4.19 4.40
N TYR A 14 13.77 -4.16 4.79
CA TYR A 14 13.00 -5.38 5.10
C TYR A 14 11.78 -5.55 4.20
N ASP A 15 10.77 -4.69 4.36
CA ASP A 15 9.49 -4.81 3.68
C ASP A 15 8.67 -3.52 3.75
N TRP A 16 7.51 -3.52 3.10
CA TRP A 16 6.56 -2.42 3.15
C TRP A 16 5.12 -2.93 3.14
N GLU A 17 4.21 -2.11 3.67
CA GLU A 17 2.78 -2.38 3.60
C GLU A 17 1.95 -1.11 3.35
N ILE A 18 0.84 -1.29 2.64
CA ILE A 18 -0.24 -0.31 2.51
C ILE A 18 -1.48 -0.90 3.15
N LYS A 19 -2.02 -0.26 4.18
CA LYS A 19 -3.13 -0.82 4.98
C LYS A 19 -4.25 0.17 5.23
N LEU A 20 -5.49 -0.26 5.03
CA LEU A 20 -6.67 0.59 5.26
C LEU A 20 -6.84 0.87 6.76
N LYS A 21 -6.64 2.13 7.17
CA LYS A 21 -6.54 2.57 8.57
C LYS A 21 -7.76 2.18 9.43
N THR A 22 -8.93 2.03 8.83
CA THR A 22 -10.18 1.72 9.53
C THR A 22 -10.35 0.23 9.87
N LEU A 23 -9.43 -0.63 9.45
CA LEU A 23 -9.49 -2.07 9.68
C LEU A 23 -8.43 -2.51 10.69
N SER A 24 -8.79 -3.52 11.49
CA SER A 24 -7.91 -4.11 12.51
C SER A 24 -7.41 -5.51 12.14
N ASP A 25 -8.11 -6.22 11.25
CA ASP A 25 -7.75 -7.58 10.82
C ASP A 25 -7.99 -7.73 9.31
N TYR A 26 -6.89 -7.82 8.56
CA TYR A 26 -6.89 -7.91 7.10
C TYR A 26 -7.02 -9.36 6.61
N ALA A 27 -6.80 -10.36 7.48
CA ALA A 27 -6.90 -11.78 7.12
C ALA A 27 -8.35 -12.23 6.88
N LEU A 28 -9.33 -11.45 7.37
CA LEU A 28 -10.76 -11.64 7.10
C LEU A 28 -11.17 -11.31 5.66
N TYR A 29 -10.26 -10.71 4.89
CA TYR A 29 -10.52 -10.27 3.52
C TYR A 29 -9.93 -11.26 2.51
N PRO A 30 -10.65 -11.54 1.40
CA PRO A 30 -10.14 -12.43 0.36
C PRO A 30 -8.84 -11.89 -0.25
N GLU A 31 -7.93 -12.81 -0.54
CA GLU A 31 -6.72 -12.55 -1.32
C GLU A 31 -7.06 -12.26 -2.78
N PHE A 32 -6.23 -11.46 -3.44
CA PHE A 32 -6.28 -11.33 -4.89
C PHE A 32 -5.66 -12.57 -5.52
N GLU A 33 -6.16 -12.99 -6.68
CA GLU A 33 -5.54 -14.03 -7.51
C GLU A 33 -4.40 -13.46 -8.40
N VAL A 34 -3.81 -12.31 -8.03
CA VAL A 34 -2.81 -11.63 -8.84
C VAL A 34 -1.49 -11.61 -8.07
N GLU A 35 -0.54 -12.43 -8.51
CA GLU A 35 0.81 -12.61 -7.92
C GLU A 35 1.74 -11.42 -8.25
N ILE A 36 1.33 -10.19 -7.95
CA ILE A 36 2.19 -9.00 -8.02
C ILE A 36 2.88 -8.75 -6.68
N PHE A 37 2.14 -8.98 -5.60
CA PHE A 37 2.58 -8.74 -4.24
C PHE A 37 2.49 -10.02 -3.42
N SER A 38 3.41 -10.17 -2.47
CA SER A 38 3.43 -11.27 -1.52
C SER A 38 2.09 -11.46 -0.80
N ILE A 39 1.42 -10.35 -0.42
CA ILE A 39 0.04 -10.38 0.06
C ILE A 39 -0.73 -9.20 -0.55
N SER A 40 -1.89 -9.48 -1.10
CA SER A 40 -2.84 -8.46 -1.53
C SER A 40 -4.26 -8.88 -1.19
N ARG A 41 -5.02 -8.01 -0.50
CA ARG A 41 -6.36 -8.32 0.04
C ARG A 41 -7.38 -7.29 -0.40
N GLN A 42 -8.60 -7.74 -0.71
CA GLN A 42 -9.72 -6.89 -1.13
C GLN A 42 -10.99 -7.17 -0.36
N THR A 43 -11.90 -6.19 -0.36
CA THR A 43 -13.31 -6.42 -0.08
C THR A 43 -13.99 -7.28 -1.15
N LEU A 44 -15.22 -7.75 -0.86
CA LEU A 44 -16.04 -8.49 -1.83
C LEU A 44 -16.39 -7.68 -3.08
N ASP A 45 -16.47 -6.34 -2.97
CA ASP A 45 -16.63 -5.40 -4.08
C ASP A 45 -15.31 -5.02 -4.77
N ARG A 46 -14.24 -5.81 -4.53
CA ARG A 46 -12.93 -5.70 -5.17
C ARG A 46 -12.15 -4.42 -4.87
N LYS A 47 -12.39 -3.80 -3.72
CA LYS A 47 -11.59 -2.66 -3.26
C LYS A 47 -10.39 -3.14 -2.47
N ILE A 48 -9.20 -2.67 -2.83
CA ILE A 48 -7.94 -2.98 -2.12
C ILE A 48 -8.06 -2.55 -0.66
N VAL A 49 -7.69 -3.40 0.29
CA VAL A 49 -7.64 -3.05 1.72
C VAL A 49 -6.26 -3.24 2.34
N TYR A 50 -5.43 -4.08 1.73
CA TYR A 50 -4.09 -4.39 2.21
C TYR A 50 -3.19 -4.81 1.05
N LEU A 51 -1.95 -4.32 1.05
CA LEU A 51 -0.85 -4.75 0.18
C LEU A 51 0.40 -4.89 1.04
N PHE A 52 1.21 -5.91 0.77
CA PHE A 52 2.48 -6.16 1.45
C PHE A 52 3.46 -6.86 0.50
N ASP A 53 4.71 -6.40 0.52
CA ASP A 53 5.82 -7.06 -0.16
C ASP A 53 7.17 -6.70 0.49
N ALA A 54 8.19 -7.52 0.22
CA ALA A 54 9.58 -7.27 0.60
C ALA A 54 10.34 -6.43 -0.45
N SER A 55 9.76 -6.25 -1.64
CA SER A 55 10.39 -5.56 -2.76
C SER A 55 9.38 -4.71 -3.53
N ILE A 56 9.86 -3.74 -4.31
CA ILE A 56 9.00 -2.93 -5.17
C ILE A 56 9.70 -2.62 -6.50
N GLU A 57 9.32 -3.37 -7.52
CA GLU A 57 9.89 -3.23 -8.87
C GLU A 57 9.00 -2.35 -9.74
N GLN A 58 9.60 -1.64 -10.69
CA GLN A 58 8.84 -0.78 -11.62
C GLN A 58 7.81 -1.57 -12.43
N GLU A 59 8.15 -2.81 -12.82
CA GLU A 59 7.27 -3.70 -13.58
C GLU A 59 5.97 -3.97 -12.81
N ASN A 60 6.03 -4.15 -11.49
CA ASN A 60 4.86 -4.35 -10.64
C ASN A 60 3.95 -3.12 -10.62
N ILE A 61 4.53 -1.92 -10.55
CA ILE A 61 3.78 -0.65 -10.60
C ILE A 61 3.10 -0.49 -11.97
N ASP A 62 3.80 -0.83 -13.05
CA ASP A 62 3.27 -0.74 -14.40
C ASP A 62 2.08 -1.70 -14.63
N VAL A 63 2.13 -2.91 -14.07
CA VAL A 63 0.98 -3.82 -14.07
C VAL A 63 -0.19 -3.23 -13.26
N CYS A 64 0.09 -2.59 -12.12
CA CYS A 64 -0.96 -1.96 -11.30
C CYS A 64 -1.64 -0.77 -12.02
N LYS A 65 -0.93 -0.05 -12.89
CA LYS A 65 -1.49 1.05 -13.69
C LYS A 65 -2.60 0.61 -14.64
N GLU A 66 -2.56 -0.64 -15.10
CA GLU A 66 -3.59 -1.23 -15.97
C GLU A 66 -4.81 -1.73 -15.17
N ASP A 67 -4.73 -1.78 -13.83
CA ASP A 67 -5.81 -2.25 -12.97
C ASP A 67 -6.58 -1.10 -12.32
N SER A 68 -7.83 -0.93 -12.75
CA SER A 68 -8.73 0.10 -12.24
C SER A 68 -8.94 0.13 -10.72
N ARG A 69 -8.66 -0.97 -10.00
CA ARG A 69 -8.74 -1.03 -8.53
C ARG A 69 -7.72 -0.10 -7.87
N PHE A 70 -6.60 0.19 -8.53
CA PHE A 70 -5.53 1.01 -8.01
C PHE A 70 -5.75 2.51 -8.25
N ASN A 71 -6.72 2.88 -9.09
CA ASN A 71 -7.04 4.28 -9.45
C ASN A 71 -7.95 4.99 -8.44
N GLU A 72 -8.30 4.35 -7.31
CA GLU A 72 -9.15 4.95 -6.29
C GLU A 72 -8.42 6.08 -5.55
N LEU A 73 -9.00 7.29 -5.57
CA LEU A 73 -8.50 8.43 -4.79
C LEU A 73 -8.74 8.22 -3.29
N CYS A 74 -7.67 8.30 -2.52
CA CYS A 74 -7.59 8.00 -1.08
C CYS A 74 -6.69 9.03 -0.38
N LYS A 75 -6.67 8.97 0.96
CA LYS A 75 -5.69 9.67 1.79
C LYS A 75 -4.63 8.71 2.32
N PHE A 76 -3.40 9.18 2.43
CA PHE A 76 -2.28 8.39 2.91
C PHE A 76 -1.56 9.10 4.05
N GLU A 77 -1.20 8.33 5.09
CA GLU A 77 -0.19 8.68 6.08
C GLU A 77 0.98 7.72 5.88
N ALA A 78 2.19 8.25 5.62
CA ALA A 78 3.37 7.44 5.39
C ALA A 78 4.33 7.51 6.58
N PHE A 79 4.72 6.33 7.06
CA PHE A 79 5.66 6.14 8.15
C PHE A 79 6.87 5.36 7.67
N ILE A 80 8.05 5.74 8.13
CA ILE A 80 9.28 4.97 7.96
C ILE A 80 9.71 4.47 9.34
N ASP A 81 10.10 3.20 9.41
CA ASP A 81 10.76 2.58 10.55
C ASP A 81 12.16 2.13 10.11
N ASP A 82 13.18 2.77 10.69
CA ASP A 82 14.60 2.45 10.48
C ASP A 82 15.20 1.64 11.65
N GLY A 83 14.35 1.14 12.55
CA GLY A 83 14.73 0.45 13.77
C GLY A 83 14.84 1.35 15.01
N ALA A 84 14.72 2.68 14.88
CA ALA A 84 14.67 3.61 16.02
C ALA A 84 13.23 3.99 16.45
N GLY A 85 12.23 3.60 15.66
CA GLY A 85 10.81 3.87 15.89
C GLY A 85 10.10 4.35 14.63
N GLU A 86 8.78 4.48 14.70
CA GLU A 86 7.96 4.94 13.58
C GLU A 86 7.87 6.46 13.56
N GLU A 87 8.35 7.08 12.48
CA GLU A 87 8.20 8.52 12.24
C GLU A 87 7.25 8.79 11.07
N LEU A 88 6.26 9.68 11.28
CA LEU A 88 5.39 10.16 10.21
C LEU A 88 6.22 11.07 9.29
N LEU A 89 6.42 10.63 8.04
CA LEU A 89 7.21 11.37 7.06
C LEU A 89 6.34 12.27 6.18
N SER A 90 5.14 11.80 5.82
CA SER A 90 4.29 12.49 4.85
C SER A 90 2.81 12.17 5.02
N GLU A 91 1.98 13.15 4.64
CA GLU A 91 0.55 12.95 4.41
C GLU A 91 0.21 13.52 3.03
N PHE A 92 -0.56 12.78 2.24
CA PHE A 92 -0.97 13.20 0.91
C PHE A 92 -2.29 12.55 0.46
N ASP A 93 -2.93 13.19 -0.51
CA ASP A 93 -4.09 12.67 -1.23
C ASP A 93 -3.61 12.15 -2.60
N GLY A 94 -4.09 10.99 -3.02
CA GLY A 94 -3.65 10.37 -4.28
C GLY A 94 -4.33 9.03 -4.53
N THR A 95 -3.81 8.28 -5.49
CA THR A 95 -4.21 6.90 -5.80
C THR A 95 -3.31 5.89 -5.09
N ILE A 96 -3.66 4.60 -5.18
CA ILE A 96 -2.78 3.53 -4.67
C ILE A 96 -1.50 3.44 -5.53
N ILE A 97 -1.56 3.85 -6.80
CA ILE A 97 -0.37 3.95 -7.67
C ILE A 97 0.59 5.00 -7.12
N ASP A 98 0.09 6.18 -6.75
CA ASP A 98 0.92 7.25 -6.14
C ASP A 98 1.57 6.76 -4.84
N ALA A 99 0.87 5.94 -4.05
CA ALA A 99 1.42 5.32 -2.85
C ALA A 99 2.53 4.30 -3.16
N LEU A 100 2.40 3.47 -4.21
CA LEU A 100 3.45 2.56 -4.65
C LEU A 100 4.68 3.32 -5.16
N GLU A 101 4.49 4.36 -5.96
CA GLU A 101 5.59 5.22 -6.44
C GLU A 101 6.29 5.94 -5.28
N TYR A 102 5.53 6.36 -4.26
CA TYR A 102 6.09 6.90 -3.01
C TYR A 102 6.94 5.85 -2.29
N ILE A 103 6.47 4.62 -2.13
CA ILE A 103 7.23 3.54 -1.48
C ILE A 103 8.50 3.27 -2.27
N GLN A 104 8.43 3.11 -3.59
CA GLN A 104 9.59 2.82 -4.43
C GLN A 104 10.69 3.88 -4.25
N LYS A 105 10.31 5.16 -4.20
CA LYS A 105 11.25 6.26 -3.99
C LYS A 105 11.92 6.23 -2.63
N ASN A 106 11.21 5.84 -1.57
CA ASN A 106 11.72 5.89 -0.19
C ASN A 106 12.28 4.54 0.31
N PHE A 107 12.00 3.44 -0.39
CA PHE A 107 12.54 2.11 -0.11
C PHE A 107 13.92 1.90 -0.75
N ALA A 108 14.22 2.60 -1.84
CA ALA A 108 15.46 2.46 -2.62
C ALA A 108 16.61 3.40 -2.19
N ASP A 109 16.48 4.11 -1.07
CA ASP A 109 17.45 5.09 -0.53
C ASP A 109 18.19 4.58 0.71
#